data_AF-A0A2P4Z0A0-F1
#
_entry.id   AF-A0A2P4Z0A0-F1
#
_cell.length_a   1.000
_cell.length_b   1.000
_cell.length_c   1.000
_cell.angle_alpha   90.00
_cell.angle_beta   90.00
_cell.angle_gamma   90.00
#
_symmetry.space_group_name_H-M   'P 1'
#
loop_
_entity.id
_entity.type
_entity.pdbx_description
1 polymer ?
#
loop_
_entity_poly.entity_id
_entity_poly.type
_entity_poly.pdbx_seq_one_letter_code
_entity_poly.pdbx_strand_id
1 'polypeptide(L)'
;MKSNNPNKFRSFIIVIHQEYGCLLLKSTKKSKYDIFQLPGGRLDEKDLLINLSEANSNSNDNNNNNNGINPIPTENAFKIAAARELYEETGLDFRNRLNMLKPLKFDLPIKWRFFYLNITNYEIVNQNQNKNYYFNIFQEFSQYFKSIMFNTKNNNTDVKNINIKLSKEHESFLFEKDLVKASQLVESHSKGICSKALLLFKQNYQIFTKY
;
A
#
# COMPACT_ATOMS: atom_id res chain seq x y z
N MET A 1 16.92 -4.23 -26.69
CA MET A 1 16.98 -3.68 -25.31
C MET A 1 15.69 -4.03 -24.60
N LYS A 2 15.72 -4.78 -23.49
CA LYS A 2 14.51 -5.14 -22.73
C LYS A 2 13.98 -3.88 -22.03
N SER A 3 12.80 -3.40 -22.44
CA SER A 3 12.11 -2.34 -21.71
C SER A 3 11.96 -2.75 -20.24
N ASN A 4 12.32 -1.85 -19.33
CA ASN A 4 12.18 -2.13 -17.91
C ASN A 4 10.71 -2.09 -17.55
N ASN A 5 10.08 -3.27 -17.54
CA ASN A 5 8.69 -3.41 -17.17
C ASN A 5 8.54 -3.05 -15.67
N PRO A 6 7.87 -1.93 -15.32
CA PRO A 6 7.69 -1.48 -13.93
C PRO A 6 6.98 -2.54 -13.08
N ASN A 7 6.20 -3.41 -13.72
CA ASN A 7 5.53 -4.57 -13.15
C ASN A 7 6.44 -5.59 -12.46
N LYS A 8 7.78 -5.44 -12.56
CA LYS A 8 8.74 -6.26 -11.80
C LYS A 8 8.89 -5.81 -10.34
N PHE A 9 8.61 -4.53 -10.06
CA PHE A 9 8.68 -3.96 -8.72
C PHE A 9 7.35 -4.16 -7.99
N ARG A 10 7.43 -4.30 -6.67
CA ARG A 10 6.28 -4.54 -5.81
C ARG A 10 6.33 -3.69 -4.56
N SER A 11 5.16 -3.25 -4.14
CA SER A 11 4.97 -2.46 -2.92
C SER A 11 3.89 -3.09 -2.07
N PHE A 12 4.18 -3.32 -0.80
CA PHE A 12 3.26 -3.89 0.18
C PHE A 12 3.15 -2.99 1.39
N ILE A 13 2.03 -3.10 2.10
CA ILE A 13 1.79 -2.35 3.33
C ILE A 13 1.35 -3.29 4.45
N ILE A 14 2.02 -3.16 5.60
CA ILE A 14 1.64 -3.79 6.85
C ILE A 14 0.76 -2.79 7.59
N VAL A 15 -0.55 -2.99 7.51
CA VAL A 15 -1.54 -2.18 8.22
C VAL A 15 -1.79 -2.82 9.57
N ILE A 16 -1.55 -2.08 10.65
CA ILE A 16 -1.85 -2.52 12.02
C ILE A 16 -2.98 -1.66 12.56
N HIS A 17 -4.08 -2.32 12.92
CA HIS A 17 -5.08 -1.72 13.78
C HIS A 17 -4.65 -1.88 15.24
N GLN A 18 -4.67 -0.78 16.00
CA GLN A 18 -4.21 -0.76 17.40
C GLN A 18 -4.86 -1.84 18.28
N GLU A 19 -6.16 -2.06 18.10
CA GLU A 19 -6.91 -3.03 18.91
C GLU A 19 -6.96 -4.43 18.31
N TYR A 20 -6.85 -4.59 16.99
CA TYR A 20 -7.20 -5.85 16.32
C TYR A 20 -5.99 -6.55 15.68
N GLY A 21 -4.88 -5.85 15.47
CA GLY A 21 -3.66 -6.43 14.91
C GLY A 21 -3.49 -6.16 13.42
N CYS A 22 -2.81 -7.05 12.73
CA CYS A 22 -2.44 -6.90 11.32
C CYS A 22 -3.60 -7.25 10.38
N LEU A 23 -3.94 -6.35 9.45
CA LEU A 23 -4.93 -6.59 8.41
C LEU A 23 -4.39 -7.59 7.38
N LEU A 24 -5.12 -8.69 7.19
CA LEU A 24 -4.88 -9.68 6.15
C LEU A 24 -6.12 -9.80 5.26
N LEU A 25 -5.90 -9.96 3.96
CA LEU A 25 -6.96 -10.10 2.97
C LEU A 25 -7.03 -11.54 2.47
N LYS A 26 -8.22 -12.14 2.46
CA LYS A 26 -8.44 -13.49 1.93
C LYS A 26 -8.70 -13.41 0.43
N SER A 27 -7.84 -14.04 -0.38
CA SER A 27 -7.96 -14.04 -1.83
C SER A 27 -9.11 -14.92 -2.32
N THR A 28 -9.81 -14.50 -3.38
CA THR A 28 -10.84 -15.29 -4.08
C THR A 28 -10.26 -16.43 -4.93
N LYS A 29 -8.93 -16.50 -5.08
CA LYS A 29 -8.28 -17.53 -5.89
C LYS A 29 -8.48 -18.90 -5.25
N LYS A 30 -9.08 -19.82 -6.02
CA LYS A 30 -9.25 -21.21 -5.60
C LYS A 30 -7.90 -21.84 -5.27
N SER A 31 -7.78 -22.33 -4.05
CA SER A 31 -6.59 -22.98 -3.51
C SER A 31 -7.03 -24.07 -2.55
N LYS A 32 -6.17 -25.07 -2.34
CA LYS A 32 -6.38 -26.13 -1.34
C LYS A 32 -6.44 -25.57 0.09
N TYR A 33 -5.85 -24.40 0.31
CA TYR A 33 -5.80 -23.69 1.59
C TYR A 33 -6.27 -22.26 1.41
N ASP A 34 -6.83 -21.67 2.47
CA ASP A 34 -7.14 -20.24 2.52
C ASP A 34 -5.85 -19.43 2.29
N ILE A 35 -5.83 -18.63 1.21
CA ILE A 35 -4.69 -17.78 0.88
C ILE A 35 -4.96 -16.39 1.43
N PHE A 36 -4.30 -16.06 2.54
CA PHE A 36 -4.25 -14.70 3.02
C PHE A 36 -3.10 -13.93 2.38
N GLN A 37 -3.29 -12.62 2.24
CA GLN A 37 -2.37 -11.70 1.60
C GLN A 37 -2.23 -10.43 2.45
N LEU A 38 -1.10 -9.75 2.29
CA LEU A 38 -0.95 -8.37 2.74
C LEU A 38 -1.48 -7.47 1.64
N PRO A 39 -2.09 -6.32 1.96
CA PRO A 39 -2.44 -5.35 0.95
C PRO A 39 -1.20 -4.89 0.19
N GLY A 40 -1.32 -4.74 -1.12
CA GLY A 40 -0.22 -4.34 -1.99
C GLY A 40 -0.05 -5.20 -3.24
N GLY A 41 0.77 -4.70 -4.15
CA GLY A 41 0.82 -5.23 -5.50
C GLY A 41 2.01 -4.77 -6.31
N ARG A 42 1.80 -4.67 -7.62
CA ARG A 42 2.84 -4.25 -8.56
C ARG A 42 2.84 -2.73 -8.67
N LEU A 43 4.01 -2.18 -9.03
CA LEU A 43 4.07 -0.79 -9.47
C LEU A 43 3.57 -0.72 -10.90
N ASP A 44 2.74 0.27 -11.16
CA ASP A 44 2.27 0.65 -12.48
C ASP A 44 3.10 1.81 -13.03
N GLU A 45 3.06 2.03 -14.35
CA GLU A 45 3.74 3.15 -15.00
C GLU A 45 3.37 4.50 -14.37
N LYS A 46 2.10 4.63 -13.96
CA LYS A 46 1.57 5.85 -13.37
C LYS A 46 2.13 6.14 -11.97
N ASP A 47 2.51 5.10 -11.21
CA ASP A 47 3.17 5.26 -9.92
C ASP A 47 4.58 5.88 -10.08
N LEU A 48 5.21 5.67 -11.24
CA LEU A 48 6.52 6.22 -11.56
C LEU A 48 6.46 7.69 -12.00
N LEU A 49 5.46 8.04 -12.81
CA LEU A 49 5.33 9.37 -13.42
C LEU A 49 5.17 10.49 -12.39
N ILE A 50 4.60 10.19 -11.22
CA ILE A 50 4.33 11.17 -10.16
C ILE A 50 5.62 11.83 -9.62
N ASN A 51 6.78 11.16 -9.74
CA ASN A 51 8.07 11.71 -9.30
C ASN A 51 8.78 12.55 -10.38
N LEU A 52 8.45 12.35 -11.66
CA LEU A 52 9.14 13.02 -12.77
C LEU A 52 8.67 14.48 -12.93
N SER A 53 7.40 14.77 -12.62
CA SER A 53 6.90 16.14 -12.62
C SER A 53 7.54 17.00 -11.52
N GLU A 54 7.79 16.43 -10.33
CA GLU A 54 8.44 17.15 -9.21
C GLU A 54 9.93 17.43 -9.49
N ALA A 55 10.63 16.51 -10.16
CA ALA A 55 12.03 16.70 -10.56
C ALA A 55 12.17 17.77 -11.66
N ASN A 56 11.28 17.75 -12.67
CA ASN A 56 11.35 18.66 -13.80
C ASN A 56 10.92 20.10 -13.47
N SER A 57 10.12 20.33 -12.42
CA SER A 57 9.78 21.69 -11.97
C SER A 57 10.91 22.39 -11.22
N ASN A 58 11.94 21.67 -10.78
CA ASN A 58 13.07 22.23 -10.02
C ASN A 58 14.41 22.23 -10.80
N SER A 59 14.45 21.68 -12.02
CA SER A 59 15.65 21.63 -12.85
C SER A 59 15.48 22.48 -14.10
N ASN A 60 15.95 23.73 -14.03
CA ASN A 60 16.22 24.60 -15.18
C ASN A 60 17.56 24.27 -15.87
N ASP A 61 18.16 23.11 -15.56
CA ASP A 61 19.44 22.71 -16.12
C ASP A 61 19.25 21.78 -17.32
N ASN A 62 19.35 22.40 -18.50
CA ASN A 62 19.52 21.78 -19.80
C ASN A 62 20.82 20.97 -19.87
N ASN A 63 20.84 19.75 -19.31
CA ASN A 63 21.89 18.79 -19.61
C ASN A 63 21.30 17.42 -19.97
N ASN A 64 21.02 17.29 -21.27
CA ASN A 64 20.78 16.04 -21.97
C ASN A 64 22.02 15.13 -21.87
N ASN A 65 22.10 14.31 -20.83
CA ASN A 65 22.99 13.15 -20.80
C ASN A 65 22.16 11.88 -20.58
N ASN A 66 21.73 11.30 -21.69
CA ASN A 66 21.11 9.97 -21.80
C ASN A 66 22.12 8.84 -21.52
N ASN A 67 22.63 8.75 -20.29
CA ASN A 67 23.36 7.58 -19.83
C ASN A 67 22.40 6.62 -19.12
N GLY A 68 22.21 5.46 -19.73
CA GLY A 68 21.26 4.39 -19.38
C GLY A 68 21.47 3.72 -18.03
N ILE A 69 21.38 4.47 -16.93
CA ILE A 69 21.18 3.93 -15.59
C ILE A 69 19.67 3.87 -15.39
N ASN A 70 19.13 2.68 -15.62
CA ASN A 70 17.75 2.35 -15.31
C ASN A 70 17.46 2.54 -13.82
N PRO A 71 16.83 3.65 -13.38
CA PRO A 71 16.78 3.94 -11.97
C PRO A 71 15.77 3.01 -11.31
N ILE A 72 16.18 2.43 -10.18
CA ILE A 72 15.23 1.82 -9.23
C ILE A 72 14.20 2.91 -8.89
N PRO A 73 12.89 2.60 -8.89
CA PRO A 73 11.87 3.59 -8.54
C PRO A 73 12.17 4.24 -7.20
N THR A 74 11.85 5.53 -7.09
CA THR A 74 12.03 6.27 -5.83
C THR A 74 11.14 5.69 -4.73
N GLU A 75 11.47 5.95 -3.46
CA GLU A 75 10.61 5.52 -2.34
C GLU A 75 9.17 6.05 -2.48
N ASN A 76 9.01 7.28 -2.98
CA ASN A 76 7.70 7.87 -3.22
C ASN A 76 6.87 7.07 -4.24
N ALA A 77 7.46 6.59 -5.33
CA ALA A 77 6.75 5.70 -6.27
C ALA A 77 6.19 4.46 -5.57
N PHE A 78 7.00 3.84 -4.69
CA PHE A 78 6.55 2.68 -3.91
C PHE A 78 5.47 3.06 -2.89
N LYS A 79 5.55 4.22 -2.23
CA LYS A 79 4.50 4.71 -1.31
C LYS A 79 3.17 4.89 -2.02
N ILE A 80 3.20 5.51 -3.20
CA ILE A 80 2.00 5.76 -4.01
C ILE A 80 1.38 4.42 -4.42
N ALA A 81 2.18 3.47 -4.91
CA ALA A 81 1.70 2.14 -5.26
C ALA A 81 1.07 1.43 -4.05
N ALA A 82 1.71 1.46 -2.88
CA ALA A 82 1.15 0.86 -1.66
C ALA A 82 -0.18 1.49 -1.23
N ALA A 83 -0.31 2.82 -1.30
CA ALA A 83 -1.54 3.52 -0.96
C ALA A 83 -2.66 3.29 -1.99
N ARG A 84 -2.31 3.18 -3.28
CA ARG A 84 -3.24 2.82 -4.37
C ARG A 84 -3.79 1.42 -4.14
N GLU A 85 -2.92 0.42 -3.99
CA GLU A 85 -3.31 -0.97 -3.77
C GLU A 85 -4.16 -1.12 -2.50
N LEU A 86 -3.77 -0.48 -1.39
CA LEU A 86 -4.58 -0.47 -0.18
C LEU A 86 -6.00 0.05 -0.45
N TYR A 87 -6.12 1.17 -1.15
CA TYR A 87 -7.42 1.74 -1.49
C TYR A 87 -8.23 0.82 -2.43
N GLU A 88 -7.60 0.27 -3.46
CA GLU A 88 -8.24 -0.61 -4.44
C GLU A 88 -8.75 -1.90 -3.78
N GLU A 89 -7.96 -2.48 -2.87
CA GLU A 89 -8.25 -3.76 -2.21
C GLU A 89 -9.18 -3.62 -0.99
N THR A 90 -9.16 -2.48 -0.30
CA THR A 90 -9.81 -2.31 1.03
C THR A 90 -10.69 -1.06 1.17
N GLY A 91 -10.62 -0.12 0.23
CA GLY A 91 -11.30 1.17 0.33
C GLY A 91 -10.70 2.13 1.37
N LEU A 92 -9.70 1.71 2.14
CA LEU A 92 -8.97 2.57 3.07
C LEU A 92 -8.12 3.58 2.29
N ASP A 93 -8.53 4.85 2.29
CA ASP A 93 -7.87 5.88 1.49
C ASP A 93 -6.80 6.66 2.29
N PHE A 94 -5.54 6.40 1.93
CA PHE A 94 -4.36 7.10 2.45
C PHE A 94 -3.54 7.76 1.34
N ARG A 95 -4.07 7.85 0.12
CA ARG A 95 -3.34 8.41 -1.03
C ARG A 95 -3.00 9.88 -0.85
N ASN A 96 -3.80 10.62 -0.07
CA ASN A 96 -3.54 12.01 0.30
C ASN A 96 -2.77 12.17 1.63
N ARG A 97 -2.40 11.05 2.27
CA ARG A 97 -1.72 11.00 3.58
C ARG A 97 -0.50 10.08 3.51
N LEU A 98 0.27 10.16 2.42
CA LEU A 98 1.44 9.31 2.19
C LEU A 98 2.51 9.44 3.27
N ASN A 99 2.55 10.58 3.98
CA ASN A 99 3.40 10.78 5.15
C ASN A 99 3.09 9.82 6.32
N MET A 100 1.87 9.26 6.38
CA MET A 100 1.52 8.23 7.36
C MET A 100 2.11 6.85 7.04
N LEU A 101 2.50 6.60 5.78
CA LEU A 101 3.14 5.35 5.35
C LEU A 101 4.62 5.40 5.71
N LYS A 102 4.98 4.79 6.85
CA LYS A 102 6.36 4.74 7.33
C LYS A 102 7.13 3.68 6.53
N PRO A 103 8.23 4.03 5.85
CA PRO A 103 9.02 3.05 5.11
C PRO A 103 9.65 2.03 6.05
N LEU A 104 9.58 0.76 5.67
CA LEU A 104 10.23 -0.34 6.38
C LEU A 104 11.48 -0.76 5.61
N LYS A 105 12.62 -0.70 6.29
CA LYS A 105 13.91 -1.12 5.73
C LYS A 105 14.19 -2.55 6.18
N PHE A 106 14.04 -3.48 5.25
CA PHE A 106 14.32 -4.89 5.45
C PHE A 106 15.45 -5.33 4.52
N ASP A 107 16.24 -6.31 4.97
CA ASP A 107 17.18 -7.03 4.11
C ASP A 107 16.40 -8.04 3.23
N LEU A 108 15.63 -7.48 2.29
CA LEU A 108 14.84 -8.18 1.30
C LEU A 108 15.25 -7.67 -0.08
N PRO A 109 14.97 -8.43 -1.16
CA PRO A 109 15.50 -8.04 -2.46
C PRO A 109 14.92 -6.70 -2.90
N ILE A 110 15.75 -5.89 -3.55
CA ILE A 110 15.50 -4.47 -3.80
C ILE A 110 14.22 -4.15 -4.58
N LYS A 111 13.68 -5.13 -5.30
CA LYS A 111 12.45 -4.95 -6.07
C LYS A 111 11.17 -4.98 -5.24
N TRP A 112 11.27 -5.31 -3.95
CA TRP A 112 10.17 -5.28 -3.00
C TRP A 112 10.38 -4.15 -1.99
N ARG A 113 9.33 -3.36 -1.75
CA ARG A 113 9.28 -2.37 -0.68
C ARG A 113 8.09 -2.62 0.22
N PHE A 114 8.27 -2.27 1.48
CA PHE A 114 7.29 -2.44 2.54
C PHE A 114 7.09 -1.13 3.27
N PHE A 115 5.85 -0.87 3.64
CA PHE A 115 5.46 0.28 4.47
C PHE A 115 4.69 -0.21 5.68
N TYR A 116 4.74 0.58 6.74
CA TYR A 116 3.95 0.39 7.94
C TYR A 116 2.93 1.52 8.05
N LEU A 117 1.70 1.15 8.41
CA LEU A 117 0.63 2.08 8.68
C LEU A 117 -0.11 1.66 9.95
N ASN A 118 -0.13 2.55 10.93
CA ASN A 118 -0.94 2.39 12.13
C ASN A 118 -2.30 3.04 11.91
N ILE A 119 -3.38 2.33 12.23
CA ILE A 119 -4.75 2.83 12.11
C ILE A 119 -5.56 2.57 13.38
N THR A 120 -6.65 3.31 13.53
CA THR A 120 -7.65 3.17 14.58
C THR A 120 -9.04 2.99 13.96
N ASN A 121 -10.06 2.84 14.82
CA ASN A 121 -11.46 2.82 14.39
C ASN A 121 -11.83 4.11 13.63
N TYR A 122 -11.16 5.24 13.89
CA TYR A 122 -11.40 6.50 13.20
C TYR A 122 -11.14 6.39 11.69
N GLU A 123 -10.00 5.80 11.29
CA GLU A 123 -9.66 5.63 9.87
C GLU A 123 -10.61 4.65 9.16
N ILE A 124 -11.05 3.61 9.86
CA ILE A 124 -11.98 2.62 9.32
C ILE A 124 -13.35 3.25 9.09
N VAL A 125 -13.85 4.03 10.05
CA VAL A 125 -15.18 4.66 9.99
C VAL A 125 -15.22 5.78 8.95
N ASN A 126 -14.15 6.57 8.83
CA ASN A 126 -14.13 7.77 8.00
C ASN A 126 -13.66 7.56 6.56
N GLN A 127 -13.77 6.32 6.03
CA GLN A 127 -13.47 5.98 4.63
C GLN A 127 -14.14 6.93 3.61
N ASN A 128 -15.28 7.53 3.96
CA ASN A 128 -16.08 8.38 3.06
C ASN A 128 -16.03 9.89 3.32
N GLN A 129 -15.44 10.35 4.44
CA GLN A 129 -15.52 11.77 4.86
C GLN A 129 -14.41 12.63 4.26
N ASN A 130 -13.29 12.03 3.84
CA ASN A 130 -12.14 12.75 3.27
C ASN A 130 -12.27 13.01 1.76
N LYS A 131 -13.47 13.29 1.25
CA LYS A 131 -13.66 13.63 -0.17
C LYS A 131 -13.19 15.05 -0.52
N ASN A 132 -13.07 15.95 0.46
CA ASN A 132 -12.96 17.39 0.20
C ASN A 132 -11.71 18.10 0.74
N TYR A 133 -10.80 17.40 1.43
CA TYR A 133 -9.63 18.06 1.99
C TYR A 133 -8.35 17.70 1.21
N TYR A 134 -7.78 18.74 0.58
CA TYR A 134 -6.43 18.85 0.02
C TYR A 134 -6.20 18.35 -1.42
N PHE A 135 -6.64 19.17 -2.38
CA PHE A 135 -6.32 19.06 -3.81
C PHE A 135 -5.48 20.23 -4.35
N ASN A 136 -4.62 20.86 -3.54
CA ASN A 136 -3.84 22.01 -4.02
C ASN A 136 -2.37 21.71 -4.37
N ILE A 137 -1.78 20.58 -3.93
CA ILE A 137 -0.41 20.20 -4.34
C ILE A 137 -0.41 19.23 -5.54
N PHE A 138 -1.59 18.69 -5.92
CA PHE A 138 -1.70 17.58 -6.86
C PHE A 138 -2.92 17.72 -7.82
N GLN A 139 -3.19 18.93 -8.35
CA GLN A 139 -4.37 19.15 -9.21
C GLN A 139 -4.40 18.25 -10.46
N GLU A 140 -3.26 18.03 -11.13
CA GLU A 140 -3.19 17.14 -12.30
C GLU A 140 -3.40 15.67 -11.92
N PHE A 141 -2.85 15.25 -10.78
CA PHE A 141 -3.04 13.88 -10.25
C PHE A 141 -4.45 13.62 -9.72
N SER A 142 -5.17 14.68 -9.35
CA SER A 142 -6.59 14.59 -9.00
C SER A 142 -7.41 13.97 -10.11
N GLN A 143 -7.09 14.27 -11.37
CA GLN A 143 -7.85 13.75 -12.51
C GLN A 143 -7.61 12.25 -12.70
N TYR A 144 -6.36 11.80 -12.53
CA TYR A 144 -6.04 10.38 -12.56
C TYR A 144 -6.76 9.61 -11.43
N PHE A 145 -6.68 10.08 -10.19
CA PHE A 145 -7.39 9.41 -9.08
C PHE A 145 -8.91 9.52 -9.19
N LYS A 146 -9.45 10.64 -9.70
CA LYS A 146 -10.88 10.79 -10.03
C LYS A 146 -11.33 9.80 -11.11
N SER A 147 -10.49 9.47 -12.09
CA SER A 147 -10.81 8.47 -13.12
C SER A 147 -10.85 7.03 -12.61
N ILE A 148 -10.20 6.74 -11.47
CA ILE A 148 -10.23 5.42 -10.80
C ILE A 148 -11.37 5.36 -9.74
N MET A 149 -12.00 6.48 -9.41
CA MET A 149 -13.11 6.55 -8.45
C MET A 149 -14.41 5.98 -9.04
N PHE A 150 -14.58 4.65 -9.02
CA PHE A 150 -15.89 4.03 -9.19
C PHE A 150 -16.63 3.86 -7.86
N ASN A 151 -17.90 4.28 -7.93
CA ASN A 151 -18.94 4.30 -6.89
C ASN A 151 -18.87 3.15 -5.87
N THR A 152 -18.76 3.52 -4.61
CA THR A 152 -19.36 2.76 -3.51
C THR A 152 -20.05 3.68 -2.54
N LYS A 153 -21.37 3.55 -2.51
CA LYS A 153 -22.19 3.95 -1.37
C LYS A 153 -22.07 2.86 -0.31
N ASN A 154 -21.74 3.22 0.93
CA ASN A 154 -22.69 3.08 2.02
C ASN A 154 -22.14 3.66 3.33
N ASN A 155 -23.06 4.29 4.05
CA ASN A 155 -22.94 4.76 5.41
C ASN A 155 -23.41 3.64 6.35
N ASN A 156 -22.67 3.36 7.42
CA ASN A 156 -23.24 3.22 8.76
C ASN A 156 -22.12 2.99 9.77
N THR A 157 -22.15 3.78 10.84
CA THR A 157 -21.21 3.73 11.96
C THR A 157 -21.91 3.12 13.16
N ASP A 158 -21.70 1.83 13.37
CA ASP A 158 -21.87 1.19 14.67
C ASP A 158 -20.57 0.45 14.97
N VAL A 159 -19.91 0.82 16.07
CA VAL A 159 -18.50 0.51 16.39
C VAL A 159 -18.28 -0.98 16.69
N LYS A 160 -19.33 -1.81 16.61
CA LYS A 160 -19.26 -3.27 16.70
C LYS A 160 -19.08 -3.99 15.37
N ASN A 161 -19.23 -3.31 14.23
CA ASN A 161 -19.11 -3.91 12.90
C ASN A 161 -18.06 -3.14 12.07
N ILE A 162 -16.78 -3.52 12.20
CA ILE A 162 -15.74 -3.04 11.29
C ILE A 162 -16.12 -3.50 9.88
N ASN A 163 -16.43 -2.55 9.01
CA ASN A 163 -16.69 -2.80 7.61
C ASN A 163 -15.57 -2.18 6.77
N ILE A 164 -14.92 -3.02 5.99
CA ILE A 164 -13.90 -2.64 5.01
C ILE A 164 -14.46 -3.02 3.65
N LYS A 165 -14.38 -2.11 2.67
CA LYS A 165 -14.83 -2.39 1.31
C LYS A 165 -13.79 -3.24 0.59
N LEU A 166 -14.11 -4.49 0.28
CA LEU A 166 -13.18 -5.36 -0.45
C LEU A 166 -13.30 -5.21 -1.97
N SER A 167 -12.17 -5.37 -2.66
CA SER A 167 -12.15 -5.57 -4.12
C SER A 167 -12.72 -6.93 -4.51
N LYS A 168 -12.97 -7.13 -5.81
CA LYS A 168 -13.39 -8.43 -6.35
C LYS A 168 -12.33 -9.53 -6.22
N GLU A 169 -11.09 -9.17 -5.90
CA GLU A 169 -9.99 -10.13 -5.73
C GLU A 169 -9.95 -10.74 -4.32
N HIS A 170 -10.78 -10.22 -3.41
CA HIS A 170 -10.83 -10.62 -2.01
C HIS A 170 -12.26 -10.92 -1.57
N GLU A 171 -12.44 -12.02 -0.82
CA GLU A 171 -13.77 -12.44 -0.33
C GLU A 171 -14.02 -12.09 1.13
N SER A 172 -12.95 -11.95 1.92
CA SER A 172 -13.02 -11.56 3.33
C SER A 172 -11.70 -10.94 3.78
N PHE A 173 -11.70 -10.42 5.01
CA PHE A 173 -10.50 -9.94 5.68
C PHE A 173 -10.51 -10.43 7.12
N LEU A 174 -9.34 -10.38 7.76
CA LEU A 174 -9.24 -10.54 9.20
C LEU A 174 -8.16 -9.61 9.76
N PHE A 175 -8.24 -9.37 11.06
CA PHE A 175 -7.14 -8.78 11.80
C PHE A 175 -6.52 -9.84 12.71
N GLU A 176 -5.21 -10.02 12.64
CA GLU A 176 -4.47 -10.99 13.43
C GLU A 176 -3.47 -10.29 14.37
N LYS A 177 -3.64 -10.49 15.68
CA LYS A 177 -2.81 -9.87 16.72
C LYS A 177 -1.42 -10.50 16.78
N ASP A 178 -1.32 -11.81 16.58
CA ASP A 178 -0.03 -12.47 16.58
C ASP A 178 0.64 -12.38 15.20
N LEU A 179 1.63 -11.49 15.10
CA LEU A 179 2.41 -11.32 13.87
C LEU A 179 3.12 -12.60 13.39
N VAL A 180 3.38 -13.59 14.27
CA VAL A 180 3.90 -14.90 13.83
C VAL A 180 2.81 -15.67 13.10
N LYS A 181 1.62 -15.79 13.69
CA LYS A 181 0.48 -16.41 13.04
C LYS A 181 0.09 -15.69 11.74
N ALA A 182 0.12 -14.36 11.73
CA ALA A 182 -0.09 -13.55 10.53
C ALA A 182 0.94 -13.90 9.43
N SER A 183 2.21 -14.07 9.80
CA SER A 183 3.26 -14.47 8.85
C SER A 183 3.04 -15.85 8.24
N GLN A 184 2.47 -16.80 9.00
CA GLN A 184 2.13 -18.14 8.52
C GLN A 184 0.95 -18.09 7.54
N LEU A 185 -0.08 -17.29 7.84
CA LEU A 185 -1.26 -17.13 6.99
C LEU A 185 -0.92 -16.56 5.60
N VAL A 186 0.12 -15.72 5.49
CA VAL A 186 0.57 -15.12 4.22
C VAL A 186 1.78 -15.82 3.58
N GLU A 187 2.14 -17.04 4.03
CA GLU A 187 3.32 -17.76 3.54
C GLU A 187 3.31 -18.01 2.03
N SER A 188 2.15 -18.34 1.47
CA SER A 188 2.00 -18.57 0.03
C SER A 188 1.97 -17.28 -0.79
N HIS A 189 1.76 -16.12 -0.15
CA HIS A 189 1.67 -14.83 -0.83
C HIS A 189 3.05 -14.32 -1.26
N SER A 190 3.18 -13.95 -2.54
CA SER A 190 4.39 -13.34 -3.10
C SER A 190 5.66 -14.16 -2.85
N LYS A 191 5.56 -15.49 -2.96
CA LYS A 191 6.65 -16.46 -2.77
C LYS A 191 7.27 -16.39 -1.35
N GLY A 192 6.44 -16.15 -0.33
CA GLY A 192 6.87 -16.06 1.07
C GLY A 192 7.58 -14.77 1.46
N ILE A 193 7.74 -13.81 0.55
CA ILE A 193 8.39 -12.53 0.87
C ILE A 193 7.56 -11.73 1.89
N CYS A 194 6.23 -11.77 1.79
CA CYS A 194 5.33 -11.10 2.75
C CYS A 194 5.40 -11.73 4.15
N SER A 195 5.54 -13.06 4.22
CA SER A 195 5.74 -13.78 5.49
C SER A 195 7.05 -13.36 6.16
N LYS A 196 8.16 -13.36 5.40
CA LYS A 196 9.47 -12.89 5.91
C LYS A 196 9.42 -11.44 6.38
N ALA A 197 8.74 -10.56 5.63
CA ALA A 197 8.58 -9.16 6.00
C ALA A 197 7.83 -9.00 7.34
N LEU A 198 6.78 -9.79 7.60
CA LEU A 198 6.07 -9.76 8.89
C LEU A 198 6.93 -10.23 10.07
N LEU A 199 7.77 -11.25 9.87
CA LEU A 199 8.71 -11.70 10.90
C LEU A 199 9.76 -10.63 11.23
N LEU A 200 10.34 -9.99 10.19
CA LEU A 200 11.26 -8.87 10.36
C LEU A 200 10.57 -7.66 11.00
N PHE A 201 9.31 -7.40 10.63
CA PHE A 201 8.52 -6.34 11.24
C PHE A 201 8.30 -6.61 12.72
N LYS A 202 7.92 -7.84 13.12
CA LYS A 202 7.72 -8.23 14.53
C LYS A 202 8.96 -7.96 15.38
N GLN A 203 10.14 -8.32 14.88
CA GLN A 203 11.41 -8.09 15.59
C GLN A 203 11.65 -6.60 15.89
N ASN A 204 11.19 -5.73 15.00
CA ASN A 204 11.36 -4.28 15.12
C ASN A 204 10.12 -3.56 15.68
N TYR A 205 9.00 -4.27 15.88
CA TYR A 205 7.71 -3.66 16.17
C TYR A 205 7.71 -2.85 17.46
N GLN A 206 8.44 -3.32 18.47
CA GLN A 206 8.60 -2.61 19.75
C GLN A 206 9.30 -1.25 19.62
N ILE A 207 10.07 -1.03 18.54
CA ILE A 207 10.71 0.26 18.26
C ILE A 207 9.66 1.24 17.72
N PHE A 208 8.66 0.75 16.97
CA PHE A 208 7.65 1.58 16.31
C PHE A 208 6.47 1.98 17.22
N THR A 209 6.28 1.32 18.37
CA THR A 209 5.17 1.56 19.32
C THR A 209 5.58 2.28 20.61
N LYS A 210 6.86 2.64 20.77
CA LYS A 210 7.39 3.32 21.96
C LYS A 210 7.32 4.86 21.94
N TYR A 211 6.54 5.43 21.03
CA TYR A 211 6.27 6.87 20.91
C TYR A 211 4.77 7.10 20.78
#